data_AF-A0A520YMZ4-F1
#
_entry.id   AF-A0A520YMZ4-F1
#
_cell.length_a   1.000
_cell.length_b   1.000
_cell.length_c   1.000
_cell.angle_alpha   90.00
_cell.angle_beta   90.00
_cell.angle_gamma   90.00
#
_symmetry.space_group_name_H-M   'P 1'
#
loop_
_entity.id
_entity.type
_entity.pdbx_description
1 polymer ?
#
loop_
_entity_poly.entity_id
_entity_poly.type
_entity_poly.pdbx_seq_one_letter_code
_entity_poly.pdbx_strand_id
1 'polypeptide(L)'
;MVGAARPNTIVLLSMGYDSLSTWHRLGRPAAVYFDVGSQYTAPEIDRYRRLRAAFPQLLPVQDMRWLGEREQDDRWVPLRNLVMTVRAAALGYDDIVMSAPADWAPDKRLSFTLATSLAMRVAQPGVRYRVRRPFSHWTKAKLIAATPPKLLEEYAYSCYEGTDPPCGRCVACGRATIAHLAAGREPPTALRSGLSFRELMDLRRASANGSRLSETARMRPGELLYVPLRGWELLRAWDAYRRR
;
A
#
# COMPACT_ATOMS: atom_id res chain seq x y z
N MET A 1 -20.66 -5.62 -10.17
CA MET A 1 -19.80 -4.93 -9.17
C MET A 1 -18.48 -5.68 -9.00
N VAL A 2 -17.36 -5.14 -9.51
CA VAL A 2 -16.06 -5.86 -9.57
C VAL A 2 -15.27 -5.82 -8.24
N GLY A 3 -15.87 -5.32 -7.15
CA GLY A 3 -15.12 -5.04 -5.91
C GLY A 3 -15.88 -5.21 -4.60
N ALA A 4 -17.03 -5.89 -4.54
CA ALA A 4 -17.65 -6.16 -3.23
C ALA A 4 -16.86 -7.25 -2.48
N ALA A 5 -16.73 -7.14 -1.16
CA ALA A 5 -16.25 -8.23 -0.33
C ALA A 5 -17.27 -9.37 -0.30
N ARG A 6 -16.78 -10.61 -0.35
CA ARG A 6 -17.53 -11.85 -0.09
C ARG A 6 -17.44 -12.21 1.40
N PRO A 7 -18.31 -13.10 1.93
CA PRO A 7 -18.29 -13.48 3.35
C PRO A 7 -16.92 -13.93 3.88
N ASN A 8 -16.13 -14.65 3.07
CA ASN A 8 -14.81 -15.16 3.46
C ASN A 8 -13.63 -14.31 2.94
N THR A 9 -13.82 -12.98 2.85
CA THR A 9 -12.80 -12.04 2.37
C THR A 9 -11.89 -11.56 3.49
N ILE A 10 -10.58 -11.58 3.24
CA ILE A 10 -9.59 -10.94 4.11
C ILE A 10 -8.77 -9.91 3.35
N VAL A 11 -8.59 -8.74 3.94
CA VAL A 11 -7.70 -7.70 3.40
C VAL A 11 -6.37 -7.73 4.14
N LEU A 12 -5.27 -7.75 3.39
CA LEU A 12 -3.94 -7.61 3.95
C LEU A 12 -3.67 -6.12 4.21
N LEU A 13 -3.68 -5.73 5.48
CA LEU A 13 -3.42 -4.37 5.92
C LEU A 13 -1.94 -4.17 6.19
N SER A 14 -1.42 -3.05 5.70
CA SER A 14 -0.09 -2.53 6.01
C SER A 14 -0.16 -1.20 6.74
N MET A 15 -1.36 -0.76 7.12
CA MET A 15 -1.68 0.57 7.66
C MET A 15 -1.32 1.78 6.78
N GLY A 16 -0.73 1.58 5.60
CA GLY A 16 -0.56 2.62 4.61
C GLY A 16 -1.87 3.10 4.00
N TYR A 17 -1.85 4.29 3.41
CA TYR A 17 -3.03 4.88 2.75
C TYR A 17 -3.66 3.94 1.72
N ASP A 18 -2.86 3.13 1.01
CA ASP A 18 -3.37 2.25 -0.04
C ASP A 18 -4.17 1.08 0.51
N SER A 19 -3.65 0.40 1.54
CA SER A 19 -4.29 -0.77 2.13
C SER A 19 -5.50 -0.38 2.96
N LEU A 20 -5.42 0.72 3.71
CA LEU A 20 -6.53 1.27 4.47
C LEU A 20 -7.68 1.75 3.57
N SER A 21 -7.38 2.48 2.50
CA SER A 21 -8.38 2.93 1.51
C SER A 21 -9.03 1.73 0.80
N THR A 22 -8.24 0.72 0.45
CA THR A 22 -8.74 -0.53 -0.15
C THR A 22 -9.71 -1.22 0.79
N TRP A 23 -9.33 -1.43 2.05
CA TRP A 23 -10.19 -2.04 3.07
C TRP A 23 -11.50 -1.26 3.25
N HIS A 24 -11.43 0.06 3.36
CA HIS A 24 -12.62 0.91 3.47
C HIS A 24 -13.54 0.75 2.25
N ARG A 25 -12.98 0.78 1.04
CA ARG A 25 -13.76 0.73 -0.20
C ARG A 25 -14.46 -0.60 -0.43
N LEU A 26 -13.96 -1.68 0.18
CA LEU A 26 -14.57 -3.01 0.16
C LEU A 26 -15.70 -3.18 1.20
N GLY A 27 -16.03 -2.14 1.97
CA GLY A 27 -17.03 -2.23 3.03
C GLY A 27 -16.47 -2.77 4.36
N ARG A 28 -15.16 -2.61 4.60
CA ARG A 28 -14.48 -2.97 5.86
C ARG A 28 -14.65 -4.46 6.25
N PRO A 29 -14.33 -5.42 5.36
CA PRO A 29 -14.37 -6.85 5.70
C PRO A 29 -13.31 -7.21 6.76
N ALA A 30 -13.19 -8.49 7.09
CA ALA A 30 -12.08 -8.99 7.89
C ALA A 30 -10.74 -8.55 7.30
N ALA A 31 -9.77 -8.28 8.17
CA ALA A 31 -8.47 -7.81 7.76
C ALA A 31 -7.40 -8.23 8.77
N VAL A 32 -6.17 -8.33 8.29
CA VAL A 32 -5.02 -8.77 9.08
C VAL A 32 -3.81 -7.91 8.77
N TYR A 33 -3.07 -7.58 9.83
CA TYR A 33 -1.73 -7.02 9.74
C TYR A 33 -0.69 -8.11 10.05
N PHE A 34 0.34 -8.17 9.22
CA PHE A 34 1.48 -9.05 9.41
C PHE A 34 2.68 -8.21 9.86
N ASP A 35 3.16 -8.46 11.07
CA ASP A 35 4.39 -7.85 11.57
C ASP A 35 5.58 -8.56 10.92
N VAL A 36 6.19 -7.90 9.94
CA VAL A 36 7.38 -8.40 9.24
C VAL A 36 8.68 -7.89 9.88
N GLY A 37 8.65 -7.25 11.05
CA GLY A 37 9.85 -6.83 11.76
C GLY A 37 10.57 -5.62 11.17
N SER A 38 9.93 -4.85 10.29
CA SER A 38 10.53 -3.63 9.74
C SER A 38 10.79 -2.58 10.83
N GLN A 39 11.78 -1.73 10.59
CA GLN A 39 12.23 -0.64 11.48
C GLN A 39 11.14 0.40 11.82
N TYR A 40 10.08 0.50 11.03
CA TYR A 40 8.95 1.43 11.22
C TYR A 40 7.66 0.71 11.65
N THR A 41 7.74 -0.54 12.11
CA THR A 41 6.57 -1.36 12.46
C THR A 41 5.85 -0.87 13.72
N ALA A 42 6.54 -0.28 14.69
CA ALA A 42 5.91 0.11 15.95
C ALA A 42 4.76 1.14 15.77
N PRO A 43 4.92 2.25 15.02
CA PRO A 43 3.81 3.15 14.71
C PRO A 43 2.67 2.51 13.89
N GLU A 44 2.98 1.52 13.04
CA GLU A 44 1.96 0.78 12.27
C GLU A 44 1.14 -0.14 13.18
N ILE A 45 1.79 -0.91 14.05
CA ILE A 45 1.13 -1.81 15.01
C ILE A 45 0.24 -1.01 15.95
N ASP A 46 0.70 0.13 16.45
CA ASP A 46 -0.08 1.00 17.33
C ASP A 46 -1.37 1.48 16.65
N ARG A 47 -1.27 1.97 15.40
CA ARG A 47 -2.44 2.33 14.57
C ARG A 47 -3.35 1.14 14.28
N TYR A 48 -2.79 -0.03 13.97
CA TYR A 48 -3.57 -1.25 13.74
C TYR A 48 -4.32 -1.68 15.00
N ARG A 49 -3.70 -1.61 16.18
CA ARG A 49 -4.33 -1.94 17.46
C ARG A 49 -5.48 -0.98 17.77
N ARG A 50 -5.32 0.32 17.55
CA ARG A 50 -6.42 1.30 17.65
C ARG A 50 -7.55 1.00 16.67
N LEU A 51 -7.22 0.74 15.41
CA LEU A 51 -8.21 0.39 14.39
C LEU A 51 -8.98 -0.87 14.80
N ARG A 52 -8.28 -1.92 15.26
CA ARG A 52 -8.90 -3.16 15.72
C ARG A 52 -9.80 -2.97 16.94
N ALA A 53 -9.47 -2.06 17.86
CA ALA A 53 -10.35 -1.73 18.98
C ALA A 53 -11.70 -1.17 18.51
N ALA A 54 -11.72 -0.42 17.41
CA ALA A 54 -12.94 0.09 16.79
C ALA A 54 -13.63 -0.92 15.82
N PHE A 55 -12.88 -1.90 15.30
CA PHE A 55 -13.32 -2.84 14.29
C PHE A 55 -12.97 -4.29 14.70
N PRO A 56 -13.83 -4.96 15.48
CA PRO A 56 -13.51 -6.27 16.09
C PRO A 56 -13.38 -7.41 15.08
N GLN A 57 -13.81 -7.23 13.83
CA GLN A 57 -13.56 -8.19 12.74
C GLN A 57 -12.11 -8.24 12.27
N LEU A 58 -11.24 -7.32 12.74
CA LEU A 58 -9.81 -7.36 12.46
C LEU A 58 -9.14 -8.44 13.32
N LEU A 59 -8.33 -9.27 12.66
CA LEU A 59 -7.62 -10.36 13.30
C LEU A 59 -6.52 -9.83 14.23
N PRO A 60 -6.08 -10.60 15.23
CA PRO A 60 -4.85 -10.28 15.96
C PRO A 60 -3.65 -10.14 15.02
N VAL A 61 -2.71 -9.28 15.38
CA VAL A 61 -1.43 -9.13 14.66
C VAL A 61 -0.79 -10.51 14.50
N GLN A 62 -0.38 -10.81 13.28
CA GLN A 62 0.31 -12.06 12.96
C GLN A 62 1.82 -11.80 12.96
N ASP A 63 2.54 -12.47 13.84
CA ASP A 63 4.01 -12.38 13.91
C ASP A 63 4.65 -13.11 12.73
N MET A 64 5.39 -12.36 11.92
CA MET A 64 6.20 -12.85 10.81
C MET A 64 7.56 -12.13 10.80
N ARG A 65 8.07 -11.72 11.96
CA ARG A 65 9.31 -10.92 12.07
C ARG A 65 10.53 -11.63 11.48
N TRP A 66 10.54 -12.96 11.51
CA TRP A 66 11.53 -13.81 10.84
C TRP A 66 11.67 -13.52 9.33
N LEU A 67 10.63 -12.98 8.70
CA LEU A 67 10.66 -12.61 7.29
C LEU A 67 11.49 -11.33 7.07
N GLY A 68 11.46 -10.41 8.03
CA GLY A 68 12.21 -9.15 8.02
C GLY A 68 13.72 -9.31 8.13
N GLU A 69 14.21 -10.45 8.63
CA GLU A 69 15.65 -10.78 8.62
C GLU A 69 16.25 -10.80 7.21
N ARG A 70 15.39 -10.88 6.18
CA ARG A 70 15.76 -10.85 4.77
C ARG A 70 15.53 -9.49 4.10
N GLU A 71 15.28 -8.43 4.86
CA GLU A 71 15.12 -7.07 4.32
C GLU A 71 16.41 -6.64 3.62
N GLN A 72 16.26 -6.21 2.36
CA GLN A 72 17.33 -5.67 1.53
C GLN A 72 17.47 -4.15 1.74
N ASP A 73 18.57 -3.55 1.27
CA ASP A 73 18.86 -2.13 1.46
C ASP A 73 17.77 -1.18 0.95
N ASP A 74 17.03 -1.61 -0.09
CA ASP A 74 15.90 -0.87 -0.68
C ASP A 74 14.58 -1.06 0.09
N ARG A 75 14.63 -1.66 1.28
CA ARG A 75 13.49 -2.01 2.16
C ARG A 75 12.56 -3.06 1.55
N TRP A 76 13.05 -3.81 0.58
CA TRP A 76 12.35 -4.95 0.00
C TRP A 76 12.58 -6.21 0.84
N VAL A 77 11.50 -6.93 1.14
CA VAL A 77 11.59 -8.26 1.75
C VAL A 77 11.15 -9.31 0.72
N PRO A 78 12.07 -10.17 0.22
CA PRO A 78 11.75 -11.16 -0.80
C PRO A 78 10.61 -12.10 -0.40
N LEU A 79 9.74 -12.42 -1.38
CA LEU A 79 8.61 -13.34 -1.23
C LEU A 79 7.58 -12.94 -0.17
N ARG A 80 7.68 -11.77 0.48
CA ARG A 80 6.82 -11.43 1.61
C ARG A 80 5.33 -11.54 1.30
N ASN A 81 4.92 -11.02 0.14
CA ASN A 81 3.52 -11.03 -0.26
C ASN A 81 3.01 -12.44 -0.55
N LEU A 82 3.88 -13.35 -1.02
CA LEU A 82 3.52 -14.75 -1.21
C LEU A 82 3.26 -15.42 0.14
N VAL A 83 4.20 -15.30 1.08
CA VAL A 83 4.09 -15.93 2.39
C VAL A 83 2.90 -15.37 3.17
N MET A 84 2.69 -14.05 3.18
CA MET A 84 1.54 -13.41 3.81
C MET A 84 0.21 -13.87 3.21
N THR A 85 0.15 -14.03 1.88
CA THR A 85 -1.05 -14.53 1.19
C THR A 85 -1.34 -15.98 1.56
N VAL A 86 -0.32 -16.85 1.55
CA VAL A 86 -0.47 -18.25 1.98
C VAL A 86 -0.86 -18.34 3.45
N ARG A 87 -0.30 -17.48 4.31
CA ARG A 87 -0.68 -17.40 5.72
C ARG A 87 -2.15 -16.99 5.88
N ALA A 88 -2.63 -16.02 5.11
CA ALA A 88 -4.05 -15.64 5.12
C ALA A 88 -4.96 -16.79 4.69
N ALA A 89 -4.56 -17.58 3.70
CA ALA A 89 -5.25 -18.82 3.32
C ALA A 89 -5.29 -19.84 4.47
N ALA A 90 -4.16 -20.06 5.14
CA ALA A 90 -4.06 -20.96 6.29
C ALA A 90 -4.90 -20.51 7.51
N LEU A 91 -5.29 -19.23 7.57
CA LEU A 91 -6.23 -18.70 8.56
C LEU A 91 -7.71 -18.97 8.19
N GLY A 92 -7.98 -19.66 7.07
CA GLY A 92 -9.31 -20.08 6.64
C GLY A 92 -9.96 -19.22 5.56
N TYR A 93 -9.24 -18.21 5.01
CA TYR A 93 -9.80 -17.27 4.04
C TYR A 93 -9.50 -17.67 2.61
N ASP A 94 -10.54 -17.69 1.76
CA ASP A 94 -10.41 -18.05 0.34
C ASP A 94 -10.43 -16.87 -0.63
N ASP A 95 -10.77 -15.66 -0.16
CA ASP A 95 -10.74 -14.42 -0.94
C ASP A 95 -9.78 -13.41 -0.30
N ILE A 96 -8.54 -13.40 -0.75
CA ILE A 96 -7.44 -12.63 -0.18
C ILE A 96 -7.19 -11.39 -1.02
N VAL A 97 -7.27 -10.23 -0.38
CA VAL A 97 -7.15 -8.94 -1.05
C VAL A 97 -5.87 -8.23 -0.66
N MET A 98 -5.08 -7.93 -1.67
CA MET A 98 -3.88 -7.11 -1.56
C MET A 98 -4.12 -5.72 -2.12
N SER A 99 -3.52 -4.71 -1.49
CA SER A 99 -3.50 -3.35 -2.03
C SER A 99 -2.24 -3.10 -2.84
N ALA A 100 -2.43 -2.76 -4.11
CA ALA A 100 -1.36 -2.47 -5.07
C ALA A 100 -1.82 -1.48 -6.15
N PRO A 101 -2.19 -0.23 -5.78
CA PRO A 101 -2.63 0.77 -6.75
C PRO A 101 -1.46 1.21 -7.63
N ALA A 102 -1.58 1.02 -8.94
CA ALA A 102 -0.57 1.41 -9.94
C ALA A 102 0.88 1.01 -9.55
N ASP A 103 1.05 -0.17 -8.95
CA ASP A 103 2.33 -0.72 -8.49
C ASP A 103 2.83 -1.82 -9.44
N TRP A 104 4.15 -1.86 -9.65
CA TRP A 104 4.86 -2.67 -10.64
C TRP A 104 5.78 -3.73 -10.00
N ALA A 105 5.87 -3.75 -8.68
CA ALA A 105 6.63 -4.76 -7.96
C ALA A 105 6.15 -6.18 -8.37
N PRO A 106 7.05 -7.13 -8.66
CA PRO A 106 6.69 -8.44 -9.20
C PRO A 106 5.59 -9.17 -8.39
N ASP A 107 5.68 -9.09 -7.06
CA ASP A 107 4.76 -9.72 -6.11
C ASP A 107 3.43 -8.94 -5.90
N LYS A 108 3.16 -7.94 -6.74
CA LYS A 108 1.92 -7.14 -6.77
C LYS A 108 1.25 -7.17 -8.14
N ARG A 109 1.81 -7.90 -9.11
CA ARG A 109 1.31 -7.98 -10.49
C ARG A 109 0.09 -8.87 -10.59
N LEU A 110 -0.66 -8.71 -11.69
CA LEU A 110 -1.78 -9.61 -12.00
C LEU A 110 -1.31 -11.06 -12.13
N SER A 111 -0.20 -11.28 -12.85
CA SER A 111 0.41 -12.60 -13.01
C SER A 111 0.74 -13.26 -11.66
N PHE A 112 1.28 -12.51 -10.70
CA PHE A 112 1.51 -12.98 -9.34
C PHE A 112 0.20 -13.43 -8.69
N THR A 113 -0.83 -12.57 -8.65
CA THR A 113 -2.10 -12.91 -8.00
C THR A 113 -2.78 -14.13 -8.63
N LEU A 114 -2.69 -14.29 -9.96
CA LEU A 114 -3.22 -15.46 -10.68
C LEU A 114 -2.43 -16.73 -10.36
N ALA A 115 -1.09 -16.65 -10.42
CA ALA A 115 -0.21 -17.78 -10.12
C ALA A 115 -0.36 -18.26 -8.67
N THR A 116 -0.40 -17.35 -7.70
CA THR A 116 -0.61 -17.70 -6.29
C THR A 116 -1.99 -18.30 -6.05
N SER A 117 -3.04 -17.76 -6.68
CA SER A 117 -4.38 -18.36 -6.61
C SER A 117 -4.39 -19.79 -7.13
N LEU A 118 -3.74 -20.04 -8.28
CA LEU A 118 -3.66 -21.37 -8.88
C LEU A 118 -2.87 -22.32 -8.00
N ALA A 119 -1.70 -21.91 -7.51
CA ALA A 119 -0.85 -22.71 -6.64
C ALA A 119 -1.61 -23.18 -5.38
N MET A 120 -2.36 -22.29 -4.73
CA MET A 120 -3.16 -22.65 -3.55
C MET A 120 -4.31 -23.61 -3.89
N ARG A 121 -4.95 -23.49 -5.06
CA ARG A 121 -5.98 -24.44 -5.51
C ARG A 121 -5.43 -25.82 -5.81
N VAL A 122 -4.20 -25.89 -6.33
CA VAL A 122 -3.49 -27.16 -6.55
C VAL A 122 -3.11 -27.79 -5.22
N ALA A 123 -2.59 -26.99 -4.28
CA ALA A 123 -2.17 -27.46 -2.96
C ALA A 123 -3.35 -27.95 -2.09
N GLN A 124 -4.53 -27.36 -2.25
CA GLN A 124 -5.75 -27.78 -1.54
C GLN A 124 -6.94 -27.84 -2.51
N PRO A 125 -7.14 -28.99 -3.16
CA PRO A 125 -8.28 -29.22 -4.04
C PRO A 125 -9.62 -28.98 -3.34
N GLY A 126 -10.59 -28.46 -4.08
CA GLY A 126 -11.94 -28.16 -3.58
C GLY A 126 -12.13 -26.74 -3.02
N VAL A 127 -11.06 -26.04 -2.65
CA VAL A 127 -11.15 -24.64 -2.19
C VAL A 127 -10.93 -23.66 -3.34
N ARG A 128 -11.80 -22.65 -3.47
CA ARG A 128 -11.80 -21.68 -4.59
C ARG A 128 -10.96 -20.44 -4.29
N TYR A 129 -9.70 -20.63 -3.94
CA TYR A 129 -8.78 -19.54 -3.61
C TYR A 129 -8.73 -18.43 -4.67
N ARG A 130 -8.79 -17.18 -4.22
CA ARG A 130 -8.64 -15.97 -5.03
C ARG A 130 -7.74 -14.99 -4.30
N VAL A 131 -6.62 -14.66 -4.94
CA VAL A 131 -5.79 -13.52 -4.58
C VAL A 131 -6.13 -12.41 -5.56
N ARG A 132 -6.47 -11.21 -5.07
CA ARG A 132 -6.91 -10.13 -5.94
C ARG A 132 -6.46 -8.75 -5.50
N ARG A 133 -6.38 -7.86 -6.48
CA ARG A 133 -5.97 -6.45 -6.38
C ARG A 133 -7.03 -5.53 -7.01
N PRO A 134 -8.21 -5.39 -6.39
CA PRO A 134 -9.41 -4.82 -7.02
C PRO A 134 -9.24 -3.37 -7.50
N PHE A 135 -8.36 -2.61 -6.83
CA PHE A 135 -8.08 -1.21 -7.15
C PHE A 135 -6.72 -1.02 -7.84
N SER A 136 -6.18 -2.05 -8.51
CA SER A 136 -4.89 -1.95 -9.21
C SER A 136 -4.87 -0.91 -10.34
N HIS A 137 -6.02 -0.61 -10.93
CA HIS A 137 -6.21 0.43 -11.94
C HIS A 137 -6.45 1.83 -11.34
N TRP A 138 -6.56 1.93 -10.02
CA TRP A 138 -6.67 3.22 -9.33
C TRP A 138 -5.29 3.74 -9.00
N THR A 139 -5.19 5.06 -8.97
CA THR A 139 -4.03 5.73 -8.40
C THR A 139 -4.19 5.90 -6.89
N LYS A 140 -3.07 6.17 -6.21
CA LYS A 140 -3.08 6.46 -4.76
C LYS A 140 -3.93 7.70 -4.45
N ALA A 141 -3.85 8.75 -5.26
CA ALA A 141 -4.66 9.95 -5.06
C ALA A 141 -6.16 9.65 -5.19
N LYS A 142 -6.56 8.81 -6.16
CA LYS A 142 -7.96 8.40 -6.31
C LYS A 142 -8.47 7.61 -5.11
N LEU A 143 -7.65 6.72 -4.55
CA LEU A 143 -7.99 5.99 -3.32
C LEU A 143 -8.13 6.94 -2.12
N ILE A 144 -7.20 7.87 -1.94
CA ILE A 144 -7.23 8.88 -0.87
C ILE A 144 -8.46 9.80 -1.02
N ALA A 145 -8.78 10.25 -2.23
CA ALA A 145 -9.96 11.06 -2.50
C ALA A 145 -11.25 10.31 -2.14
N ALA A 146 -11.33 9.02 -2.44
CA ALA A 146 -12.48 8.16 -2.17
C ALA A 146 -12.58 7.65 -0.71
N THR A 147 -11.68 8.06 0.18
CA THR A 147 -11.62 7.59 1.57
C THR A 147 -11.86 8.75 2.54
N PRO A 148 -12.67 8.56 3.61
CA PRO A 148 -12.93 9.61 4.60
C PRO A 148 -11.63 10.13 5.21
N PRO A 149 -11.42 11.46 5.26
CA PRO A 149 -10.16 12.04 5.75
C PRO A 149 -9.86 11.62 7.19
N LYS A 150 -10.87 11.62 8.08
CA LYS A 150 -10.72 11.16 9.46
C LYS A 150 -10.15 9.73 9.57
N LEU A 151 -10.54 8.82 8.68
CA LEU A 151 -9.99 7.45 8.69
C LEU A 151 -8.50 7.45 8.36
N LEU A 152 -8.08 8.27 7.40
CA LEU A 152 -6.68 8.37 7.00
C LEU A 152 -5.85 9.09 8.07
N GLU A 153 -6.36 10.18 8.63
CA GLU A 153 -5.69 10.95 9.69
C GLU A 153 -5.45 10.11 10.96
N GLU A 154 -6.45 9.30 11.35
CA GLU A 154 -6.39 8.54 12.60
C GLU A 154 -5.52 7.27 12.51
N TYR A 155 -5.56 6.59 11.35
CA TYR A 155 -5.00 5.24 11.21
C TYR A 155 -3.95 5.07 10.12
N ALA A 156 -3.83 5.97 9.14
CA ALA A 156 -2.85 5.77 8.07
C ALA A 156 -1.43 6.11 8.53
N TYR A 157 -0.46 5.31 8.09
CA TYR A 157 0.96 5.55 8.32
C TYR A 157 1.83 4.96 7.22
N SER A 158 2.89 5.65 6.82
CA SER A 158 3.78 5.18 5.75
C SER A 158 5.22 5.67 5.90
N CYS A 159 5.62 6.26 7.02
CA CYS A 159 6.96 6.85 7.15
C CYS A 159 8.04 5.79 7.39
N TYR A 160 9.02 5.70 6.48
CA TYR A 160 10.13 4.74 6.57
C TYR A 160 11.14 5.01 7.68
N GLU A 161 11.16 6.24 8.22
CA GLU A 161 12.00 6.63 9.35
C GLU A 161 11.38 6.27 10.71
N GLY A 162 10.15 5.72 10.77
CA GLY A 162 9.54 5.34 12.05
C GLY A 162 9.09 6.49 12.96
N THR A 163 9.15 7.74 12.49
CA THR A 163 8.78 8.94 13.25
C THR A 163 7.26 9.17 13.31
N ASP A 164 6.79 9.65 14.46
CA ASP A 164 5.40 10.07 14.68
C ASP A 164 5.39 11.45 15.36
N PRO A 165 5.06 12.55 14.65
CA PRO A 165 4.49 12.60 13.30
C PRO A 165 5.47 12.18 12.18
N PRO A 166 4.97 11.79 10.98
CA PRO A 166 5.79 11.40 9.83
C PRO A 166 6.87 12.43 9.45
N CYS A 167 8.08 11.97 9.12
CA CYS A 167 9.26 12.83 8.91
C CYS A 167 9.18 13.84 7.76
N GLY A 168 8.25 13.70 6.82
CA GLY A 168 8.10 14.57 5.64
C GLY A 168 9.19 14.43 4.57
N ARG A 169 10.35 13.84 4.87
CA ARG A 169 11.54 13.83 3.99
C ARG A 169 11.86 12.51 3.28
N CYS A 170 11.35 11.37 3.77
CA CYS A 170 11.62 10.08 3.12
C CYS A 170 10.76 9.89 1.86
N VAL A 171 11.19 9.02 0.94
CA VAL A 171 10.46 8.67 -0.31
C VAL A 171 8.98 8.38 -0.06
N ALA A 172 8.66 7.64 1.01
CA ALA A 172 7.28 7.28 1.32
C ALA A 172 6.43 8.49 1.77
N CYS A 173 7.01 9.40 2.59
CA CYS A 173 6.37 10.67 2.95
C CYS A 173 6.14 11.54 1.71
N GLY A 174 7.14 11.69 0.84
CA GLY A 174 6.97 12.46 -0.40
C GLY A 174 5.91 11.89 -1.33
N ARG A 175 5.83 10.56 -1.46
CA ARG A 175 4.75 9.88 -2.21
C ARG A 175 3.37 10.13 -1.59
N ALA A 176 3.27 10.11 -0.26
CA ALA A 176 2.03 10.43 0.45
C ALA A 176 1.62 11.89 0.21
N THR A 177 2.54 12.85 0.39
CA THR A 177 2.33 14.28 0.12
C THR A 177 1.77 14.52 -1.27
N ILE A 178 2.44 14.01 -2.31
CA ILE A 178 1.99 14.22 -3.69
C ILE A 178 0.59 13.62 -3.91
N ALA A 179 0.33 12.43 -3.37
CA ALA A 179 -0.97 11.80 -3.54
C ALA A 179 -2.09 12.53 -2.79
N HIS A 180 -1.82 13.10 -1.61
CA HIS A 180 -2.77 13.96 -0.89
C HIS A 180 -3.07 15.24 -1.68
N LEU A 181 -2.04 15.94 -2.16
CA LEU A 181 -2.21 17.14 -2.97
C LEU A 181 -3.01 16.86 -4.25
N ALA A 182 -2.65 15.78 -4.97
CA ALA A 182 -3.38 15.36 -6.16
C ALA A 182 -4.83 14.93 -5.88
N ALA A 183 -5.13 14.50 -4.66
CA ALA A 183 -6.47 14.19 -4.17
C ALA A 183 -7.23 15.43 -3.66
N GLY A 184 -6.64 16.62 -3.69
CA GLY A 184 -7.22 17.84 -3.13
C GLY A 184 -7.31 17.82 -1.60
N ARG A 185 -6.39 17.13 -0.93
CA ARG A 185 -6.36 16.97 0.53
C ARG A 185 -5.12 17.64 1.13
N GLU A 186 -5.20 17.96 2.43
CA GLU A 186 -4.01 18.35 3.19
C GLU A 186 -3.00 17.19 3.26
N PRO A 187 -1.71 17.45 3.02
CA PRO A 187 -0.67 16.45 3.17
C PRO A 187 -0.47 16.10 4.65
N PRO A 188 0.01 14.89 4.95
CA PRO A 188 0.19 14.43 6.34
C PRO A 188 1.34 15.13 7.06
N THR A 189 2.23 15.79 6.32
CA THR A 189 3.30 16.62 6.86
C THR A 189 3.23 18.00 6.23
N ALA A 190 3.40 19.04 7.04
CA ALA A 190 3.42 20.41 6.56
C ALA A 190 4.54 20.61 5.52
N LEU A 191 4.24 21.39 4.48
CA LEU A 191 5.20 21.73 3.44
C LEU A 191 5.75 23.13 3.68
N ARG A 192 7.03 23.33 3.36
CA ARG A 192 7.58 24.68 3.31
C ARG A 192 6.93 25.47 2.17
N SER A 193 6.77 26.78 2.38
CA SER A 193 6.34 27.71 1.34
C SER A 193 7.43 27.89 0.27
N GLY A 194 7.02 28.29 -0.94
CA GLY A 194 7.93 28.67 -2.01
C GLY A 194 8.69 27.52 -2.67
N LEU A 195 8.22 26.27 -2.57
CA LEU A 195 8.77 25.16 -3.35
C LEU A 195 8.57 25.41 -4.84
N SER A 196 9.63 25.25 -5.62
CA SER A 196 9.52 25.08 -7.08
C SER A 196 8.86 23.74 -7.41
N PHE A 197 8.37 23.63 -8.66
CA PHE A 197 7.83 22.37 -9.17
C PHE A 197 8.82 21.22 -9.00
N ARG A 198 10.10 21.47 -9.32
CA ARG A 198 11.16 20.47 -9.22
C ARG A 198 11.37 20.00 -7.78
N GLU A 199 11.47 20.93 -6.83
CA GLU A 199 11.66 20.58 -5.41
C GLU A 199 10.49 19.78 -4.84
N LEU A 200 9.25 20.13 -5.22
CA LEU A 200 8.06 19.36 -4.85
C LEU A 200 8.11 17.94 -5.43
N MET A 201 8.51 17.79 -6.69
CA MET A 201 8.64 16.48 -7.35
C MET A 201 9.78 15.63 -6.77
N ASP A 202 10.87 16.27 -6.35
CA ASP A 202 12.04 15.61 -5.77
C ASP A 202 11.74 15.00 -4.40
N LEU A 203 10.67 15.42 -3.70
CA LEU A 203 10.18 14.73 -2.50
C LEU A 203 9.88 13.24 -2.76
N ARG A 204 9.44 12.88 -3.98
CA ARG A 204 9.21 11.47 -4.36
C ARG A 204 10.49 10.68 -4.60
N ARG A 205 11.62 11.37 -4.73
CA ARG A 205 12.93 10.82 -5.11
C ARG A 205 13.93 10.83 -3.95
N ALA A 206 13.67 11.61 -2.88
CA ALA A 206 14.64 11.87 -1.82
C ALA A 206 15.03 10.62 -1.00
N SER A 207 16.33 10.30 -1.09
CA SER A 207 17.15 9.32 -0.35
C SER A 207 16.80 7.84 -0.52
N ALA A 208 17.05 7.30 -1.72
CA ALA A 208 17.73 6.01 -1.80
C ALA A 208 19.18 6.30 -2.18
N ASN A 209 20.09 6.21 -1.21
CA ASN A 209 21.51 6.11 -1.52
C ASN A 209 21.70 4.97 -2.53
N GLY A 210 22.15 5.31 -3.73
CA GLY A 210 22.79 4.35 -4.63
C GLY A 210 21.96 3.16 -5.16
N SER A 211 20.66 3.03 -4.88
CA SER A 211 19.87 1.98 -5.53
C SER A 211 19.65 2.40 -6.99
N ARG A 212 20.56 1.97 -7.87
CA ARG A 212 20.24 1.74 -9.28
C ARG A 212 18.85 1.12 -9.27
N LEU A 213 17.91 1.72 -10.00
CA LEU A 213 16.64 1.10 -10.36
C LEU A 213 16.94 -0.38 -10.55
N SER A 214 16.54 -1.23 -9.60
CA SER A 214 16.85 -2.65 -9.71
C SER A 214 16.33 -3.08 -11.08
N GLU A 215 17.05 -3.96 -11.78
CA GLU A 215 16.80 -4.38 -13.17
C GLU A 215 15.37 -4.92 -13.43
N THR A 216 14.51 -4.88 -12.41
CA THR A 216 13.05 -5.06 -12.41
C THR A 216 12.25 -4.00 -13.19
N ALA A 217 12.88 -2.93 -13.69
CA ALA A 217 12.23 -1.86 -14.47
C ALA A 217 12.25 -2.05 -16.01
N ARG A 218 12.38 -3.29 -16.54
CA ARG A 218 12.04 -3.54 -17.95
C ARG A 218 10.51 -3.57 -18.12
N MET A 219 9.92 -2.38 -18.29
CA MET A 219 8.50 -2.22 -18.65
C MET A 219 8.26 -2.86 -20.03
N ARG A 220 7.28 -3.76 -20.12
CA ARG A 220 6.86 -4.33 -21.41
C ARG A 220 5.90 -3.38 -22.13
N PRO A 221 5.80 -3.38 -23.47
CA PRO A 221 5.00 -2.42 -24.24
C PRO A 221 3.51 -2.32 -23.83
N GLY A 222 2.90 -3.40 -23.32
CA GLY A 222 1.52 -3.38 -22.78
C GLY A 222 1.36 -2.70 -21.41
N GLU A 223 2.46 -2.30 -20.77
CA GLU A 223 2.50 -1.68 -19.44
C GLU A 223 2.63 -0.13 -19.52
N LEU A 224 2.68 0.45 -20.74
CA LEU A 224 2.77 1.89 -21.02
C LEU A 224 1.50 2.70 -20.66
N LEU A 225 0.36 2.04 -20.45
CA LEU A 225 -0.93 2.70 -20.14
C LEU A 225 -0.92 3.50 -18.82
N TYR A 226 0.07 3.29 -17.96
CA TYR A 226 0.15 3.86 -16.61
C TYR A 226 1.04 5.10 -16.47
N VAL A 227 1.86 5.40 -17.48
CA VAL A 227 2.73 6.59 -17.51
C VAL A 227 1.92 7.90 -17.57
N PRO A 228 0.83 8.01 -18.38
CA PRO A 228 0.04 9.25 -18.45
C PRO A 228 -0.65 9.58 -17.12
N LEU A 229 -1.24 8.58 -16.44
CA LEU A 229 -1.96 8.76 -15.18
C LEU A 229 -1.07 9.39 -14.10
N ARG A 230 0.20 8.96 -14.02
CA ARG A 230 1.16 9.54 -13.07
C ARG A 230 1.55 10.97 -13.45
N GLY A 231 1.65 11.31 -14.72
CA GLY A 231 1.96 12.68 -15.16
C GLY A 231 0.87 13.69 -14.76
N TRP A 232 -0.39 13.33 -15.00
CA TRP A 232 -1.54 14.16 -14.61
C TRP A 232 -1.63 14.38 -13.09
N GLU A 233 -1.33 13.37 -12.28
CA GLU A 233 -1.30 13.51 -10.82
C GLU A 233 -0.25 14.51 -10.35
N LEU A 234 0.93 14.54 -10.98
CA LEU A 234 1.98 15.49 -10.62
C LEU A 234 1.56 16.92 -10.94
N LEU A 235 0.91 17.13 -12.09
CA LEU A 235 0.37 18.44 -12.46
C LEU A 235 -0.74 18.89 -11.50
N ARG A 236 -1.66 17.98 -11.13
CA ARG A 236 -2.70 18.28 -10.12
C ARG A 236 -2.12 18.60 -8.76
N ALA A 237 -1.11 17.85 -8.31
CA ALA A 237 -0.44 18.10 -7.04
C ALA A 237 0.24 19.48 -7.03
N TRP A 238 0.90 19.85 -8.13
CA TRP A 238 1.51 21.17 -8.30
C TRP A 238 0.49 22.31 -8.27
N ASP A 239 -0.59 22.16 -9.03
CA ASP A 239 -1.67 23.13 -9.12
C ASP A 239 -2.39 23.30 -7.76
N ALA A 240 -2.60 22.20 -7.02
CA ALA A 240 -3.10 22.25 -5.65
C ALA A 240 -2.12 22.92 -4.67
N TYR A 241 -0.82 22.67 -4.80
CA TYR A 241 0.20 23.32 -3.98
C TYR A 241 0.25 24.84 -4.20
N ARG A 242 0.21 25.30 -5.47
CA ARG A 242 0.27 26.73 -5.82
C ARG A 242 -0.92 27.57 -5.35
N ARG A 243 -2.06 26.94 -5.11
CA ARG A 243 -3.28 27.62 -4.62
C ARG A 243 -3.30 27.85 -3.12
N ARG A 244 -2.34 27.28 -2.40
CA ARG A 244 -2.17 27.41 -0.96
C ARG A 244 -1.17 28.53 -0.66
#